data_AF-T5AEN6-F1
#
_entry.id   AF-T5AEN6-F1
#
_cell.length_a   1.000
_cell.length_b   1.000
_cell.length_c   1.000
_cell.angle_alpha   90.00
_cell.angle_beta   90.00
_cell.angle_gamma   90.00
#
_symmetry.space_group_name_H-M   'P 1'
#
loop_
_entity.id
_entity.type
_entity.pdbx_description
1 polymer ?
#
loop_
_entity_poly.entity_id
_entity_poly.type
_entity_poly.pdbx_seq_one_letter_code
_entity_poly.pdbx_strand_id
1 'polypeptide(L)'
;MDVSLDFIYGCSLASTHGPLRRIGMGHCGSVWANPDTDGDAPPQVPGQDVALKREDGGPGRSLPNELSIHLHLVQALRDLHHDTRAQAFGPLAQTNIPICHGFLRPTDVDKWPPILPWLPVGYTRCNALIPSLPGL
;
A
#
# COMPACT_ATOMS: atom_id res chain seq x y z
N MET A 1 -2.52 8.77 -8.94
CA MET A 1 -2.94 7.39 -9.20
C MET A 1 -4.24 7.17 -8.48
N ASP A 2 -5.27 6.69 -9.18
CA ASP A 2 -6.53 6.32 -8.56
C ASP A 2 -6.57 4.80 -8.41
N VAL A 3 -6.99 4.30 -7.25
CA VAL A 3 -7.11 2.85 -7.04
C VAL A 3 -8.35 2.33 -7.78
N SER A 4 -8.20 1.31 -8.62
CA SER A 4 -9.33 0.69 -9.30
C SER A 4 -10.24 -0.04 -8.31
N LEU A 5 -11.55 0.03 -8.52
CA LEU A 5 -12.51 -0.78 -7.77
C LEU A 5 -12.22 -2.27 -7.94
N ASP A 6 -11.81 -2.72 -9.13
CA ASP A 6 -11.46 -4.12 -9.38
C ASP A 6 -10.30 -4.60 -8.49
N PHE A 7 -9.34 -3.71 -8.22
CA PHE A 7 -8.24 -4.00 -7.31
C PHE A 7 -8.73 -4.12 -5.87
N ILE A 8 -9.60 -3.20 -5.43
CA ILE A 8 -10.19 -3.24 -4.08
C ILE A 8 -11.07 -4.48 -3.89
N TYR A 9 -11.89 -4.81 -4.89
CA TYR A 9 -12.70 -6.02 -4.88
C TYR A 9 -11.82 -7.27 -4.96
N GLY A 10 -10.71 -7.24 -5.70
CA GLY A 10 -9.69 -8.28 -5.68
C GLY A 10 -9.11 -8.49 -4.27
N CYS A 11 -8.74 -7.42 -3.57
CA CYS A 11 -8.33 -7.47 -2.16
C CYS A 11 -9.45 -8.04 -1.27
N SER A 12 -10.71 -7.68 -1.55
CA SER A 12 -11.89 -8.17 -0.83
C SER A 12 -12.14 -9.64 -1.00
N LEU A 13 -11.92 -10.14 -2.21
CA LEU A 13 -12.04 -11.55 -2.53
C LEU A 13 -10.84 -12.33 -1.96
N ALA A 14 -9.66 -11.69 -1.85
CA ALA A 14 -8.44 -12.27 -1.30
C ALA A 14 -8.37 -12.23 0.24
N SER A 15 -9.23 -11.46 0.92
CA SER A 15 -9.36 -11.41 2.39
C SER A 15 -10.00 -12.67 3.00
N THR A 16 -9.91 -13.83 2.32
CA THR A 16 -10.30 -15.15 2.85
C THR A 16 -9.58 -15.52 4.15
N HIS A 17 -8.51 -14.78 4.51
CA HIS A 17 -7.70 -14.95 5.72
C HIS A 17 -8.24 -14.19 6.95
N GLY A 18 -9.40 -13.54 6.86
CA GLY A 18 -10.02 -12.83 7.98
C GLY A 18 -9.63 -11.34 8.07
N PRO A 19 -9.95 -10.65 9.19
CA PRO A 19 -9.68 -9.23 9.33
C PRO A 19 -8.17 -8.92 9.27
N LEU A 20 -7.81 -7.74 8.76
CA LEU A 20 -6.43 -7.30 8.73
C LEU A 20 -5.87 -7.20 10.16
N ARG A 21 -4.62 -7.65 10.33
CA ARG A 21 -3.86 -7.49 11.57
C ARG A 21 -3.08 -6.18 11.51
N ARG A 22 -3.10 -5.41 12.60
CA ARG A 22 -2.21 -4.25 12.75
C ARG A 22 -0.78 -4.73 12.92
N ILE A 23 0.08 -4.42 11.96
CA ILE A 23 1.51 -4.77 11.97
C ILE A 23 2.41 -3.60 12.38
N GLY A 24 1.86 -2.39 12.41
CA GLY A 24 2.61 -1.21 12.85
C GLY A 24 1.69 -0.08 13.29
N MET A 25 2.16 0.72 14.25
CA MET A 25 1.50 1.95 14.67
C MET A 25 2.54 2.95 15.15
N GLY A 26 2.37 4.20 14.77
CA GLY A 26 3.21 5.29 15.23
C GLY A 26 2.48 6.63 15.12
N HIS A 27 3.22 7.71 15.31
CA HIS A 27 2.64 9.07 15.23
C HIS A 27 1.96 9.36 13.89
N CYS A 28 2.45 8.77 12.79
CA CYS A 28 1.92 8.99 11.44
C CYS A 28 0.63 8.20 11.15
N GLY A 29 0.20 7.32 12.06
CA GLY A 29 -0.94 6.43 11.87
C GLY A 29 -0.57 4.96 11.98
N SER A 30 -1.40 4.10 11.41
CA SER A 30 -1.34 2.65 11.56
C SER A 30 -1.13 1.92 10.23
N VAL A 31 -0.52 0.73 10.30
CA VAL A 31 -0.28 -0.16 9.17
C VAL A 31 -0.93 -1.51 9.47
N TRP A 32 -1.69 -2.00 8.50
CA TRP A 32 -2.47 -3.23 8.59
C TRP A 32 -2.14 -4.15 7.42
N ALA A 33 -2.12 -5.46 7.64
CA ALA A 33 -1.85 -6.47 6.61
C ALA A 33 -2.57 -7.79 6.94
N ASN A 34 -2.69 -8.68 5.94
CA ASN A 34 -3.27 -10.01 6.16
C ASN A 34 -2.43 -10.83 7.16
N PRO A 35 -3.08 -11.65 8.01
CA PRO A 35 -2.38 -12.38 9.08
C PRO A 35 -1.53 -13.57 8.63
N ASP A 36 -1.62 -14.07 7.39
CA ASP A 36 -0.81 -15.19 6.88
C ASP A 36 -0.18 -14.87 5.51
N THR A 37 1.12 -14.60 5.48
CA THR A 37 1.94 -14.61 4.25
C THR A 37 3.15 -15.54 4.39
N ASP A 38 3.15 -16.41 5.40
CA ASP A 38 4.27 -17.32 5.66
C ASP A 38 4.01 -18.70 5.00
N GLY A 39 4.75 -18.97 3.92
CA GLY A 39 5.31 -20.31 3.66
C GLY A 39 4.65 -21.24 2.64
N ASP A 40 3.33 -21.39 2.58
CA ASP A 40 2.69 -22.49 1.82
C ASP A 40 1.41 -22.11 1.04
N ALA A 41 1.13 -20.82 0.86
CA ALA A 41 -0.04 -20.40 0.10
C ALA A 41 0.13 -20.72 -1.42
N PRO A 42 -0.92 -21.23 -2.10
CA PRO A 42 -0.90 -21.46 -3.55
C PRO A 42 -0.62 -20.16 -4.32
N PRO A 43 -0.27 -20.23 -5.62
CA PRO A 43 0.19 -19.09 -6.42
C PRO A 43 -0.66 -17.85 -6.20
N GLN A 44 0.03 -16.76 -5.84
CA GLN A 44 -0.49 -15.46 -5.44
C GLN A 44 -1.66 -15.02 -6.32
N VAL A 45 -2.85 -14.91 -5.74
CA VAL A 45 -3.96 -14.20 -6.39
C VAL A 45 -3.63 -12.70 -6.30
N PRO A 46 -3.79 -11.90 -7.37
CA PRO A 46 -3.60 -10.46 -7.30
C PRO A 46 -4.44 -9.85 -6.15
N GLY A 47 -3.79 -9.22 -5.18
CA GLY A 47 -4.44 -8.61 -4.01
C GLY A 47 -4.34 -9.39 -2.69
N GLN A 48 -3.63 -10.52 -2.66
CA GLN A 48 -3.45 -11.34 -1.45
C GLN A 48 -2.43 -10.73 -0.44
N ASP A 49 -1.39 -10.05 -0.93
CA ASP A 49 -0.33 -9.45 -0.10
C ASP A 49 -0.45 -7.93 -0.03
N VAL A 50 -1.56 -7.48 0.54
CA VAL A 50 -1.90 -6.06 0.61
C VAL A 50 -1.68 -5.53 2.01
N ALA A 51 -0.90 -4.46 2.09
CA ALA A 51 -0.83 -3.63 3.27
C ALA A 51 -1.70 -2.38 3.09
N LEU A 52 -2.26 -1.91 4.19
CA LEU A 52 -3.03 -0.67 4.29
C LEU A 52 -2.35 0.24 5.30
N LYS A 53 -1.76 1.34 4.82
CA LYS A 53 -1.22 2.39 5.69
C LYS A 53 -2.25 3.50 5.82
N ARG A 54 -2.68 3.81 7.05
CA ARG A 54 -3.75 4.75 7.35
C ARG A 54 -3.22 6.02 8.00
N GLU A 55 -3.86 7.14 7.70
CA GLU A 55 -3.63 8.44 8.34
C GLU A 55 -4.56 8.63 9.55
N ASP A 56 -4.47 7.74 10.52
CA ASP A 56 -5.28 7.75 11.75
C ASP A 56 -4.43 8.00 13.00
N GLY A 57 -3.28 8.67 12.82
CA GLY A 57 -2.35 9.04 13.87
C GLY A 57 -2.52 10.48 14.37
N GLY A 58 -1.44 11.06 14.87
CA GLY A 58 -1.39 12.43 15.35
C GLY A 58 -1.26 13.47 14.23
N PRO A 59 -1.49 14.76 14.54
CA PRO A 59 -1.37 15.84 13.57
C PRO A 59 0.08 16.03 13.09
N GLY A 60 0.25 16.58 11.88
CA GLY A 60 1.53 17.06 11.36
C GLY A 60 2.26 16.14 10.37
N ARG A 61 1.66 15.02 9.95
CA ARG A 61 2.12 14.18 8.83
C ARG A 61 0.98 14.07 7.81
N SER A 62 1.35 13.95 6.54
CA SER A 62 0.41 13.97 5.40
C SER A 62 0.71 12.79 4.48
N LEU A 63 -0.15 11.77 4.45
CA LEU A 63 -0.07 10.69 3.46
C LEU A 63 -0.15 11.20 2.01
N PRO A 64 -0.90 12.26 1.67
CA PRO A 64 -0.76 12.91 0.37
C PRO A 64 0.67 13.36 0.07
N ASN A 65 1.37 13.94 1.05
CA ASN A 65 2.77 14.33 0.89
C ASN A 65 3.69 13.11 0.78
N GLU A 66 3.48 12.06 1.59
CA GLU A 66 4.23 10.80 1.45
C GLU A 66 4.06 10.17 0.07
N LEU A 67 2.84 10.14 -0.47
CA LEU A 67 2.57 9.67 -1.82
C LEU A 67 3.31 10.51 -2.86
N SER A 68 3.29 11.83 -2.73
CA SER A 68 3.99 12.73 -3.65
C SER A 68 5.49 12.44 -3.69
N ILE A 69 6.13 12.28 -2.51
CA ILE A 69 7.54 11.93 -2.40
C ILE A 69 7.80 10.55 -3.01
N HIS A 70 6.94 9.57 -2.70
CA HIS A 70 7.06 8.22 -3.23
C HIS A 70 7.02 8.19 -4.76
N LEU A 71 6.06 8.88 -5.38
CA LEU A 71 5.93 8.97 -6.83
C LEU A 71 7.15 9.66 -7.46
N HIS A 72 7.69 10.71 -6.81
CA HIS A 72 8.90 11.37 -7.26
C HIS A 72 10.10 10.41 -7.26
N LEU A 73 10.27 9.62 -6.19
CA LEU A 73 11.35 8.63 -6.10
C LEU A 73 11.22 7.53 -7.15
N VAL A 74 10.00 6.99 -7.34
CA VAL A 74 9.73 5.98 -8.37
C VAL A 74 10.03 6.53 -9.77
N GLN A 75 9.65 7.77 -10.06
CA GLN A 75 9.95 8.39 -11.35
C GLN A 75 11.45 8.60 -11.54
N ALA A 76 12.14 9.15 -10.53
CA ALA A 76 13.59 9.36 -10.59
C ALA A 76 14.36 8.04 -10.83
N LEU A 77 13.94 6.94 -10.19
CA LEU A 77 14.53 5.62 -10.43
C LEU A 77 14.29 5.13 -11.87
N ARG A 78 13.10 5.32 -12.42
CA ARG A 78 12.82 4.97 -13.83
C ARG A 78 13.71 5.78 -14.77
N ASP A 79 13.82 7.08 -14.54
CA ASP A 79 14.64 7.97 -15.37
C ASP A 79 16.12 7.55 -15.32
N LEU A 80 16.64 7.20 -14.13
CA LEU A 80 17.99 6.65 -13.96
C LEU A 80 18.18 5.31 -14.68
N HIS A 81 17.18 4.43 -14.69
CA HIS A 81 17.27 3.16 -15.43
C HIS A 81 17.31 3.36 -16.95
N HIS A 82 16.66 4.42 -17.46
CA HIS A 82 16.65 4.75 -18.88
C HIS A 82 17.88 5.54 -19.34
N ASP A 83 18.60 6.21 -18.44
CA ASP A 83 19.84 6.91 -18.76
C ASP A 83 21.03 5.95 -18.83
N THR A 84 21.50 5.68 -20.05
CA THR A 84 22.67 4.82 -20.31
C THR A 84 23.97 5.36 -19.71
N ARG A 85 24.05 6.66 -19.40
CA ARG A 85 25.20 7.27 -18.71
C ARG A 85 25.16 6.99 -17.21
N ALA A 86 23.97 6.75 -16.65
CA ALA A 86 23.79 6.43 -15.24
C ALA A 86 24.22 4.99 -14.89
N GLN A 87 24.37 4.10 -15.89
CA GLN A 87 24.93 2.76 -15.71
C GLN A 87 26.39 2.78 -15.18
N ALA A 88 27.08 3.92 -15.28
CA ALA A 88 28.41 4.12 -14.70
C ALA A 88 28.41 4.31 -13.17
N PHE A 89 27.26 4.54 -12.53
CA PHE A 89 27.16 4.84 -11.09
C PHE A 89 26.84 3.64 -10.17
N GLY A 90 26.89 2.39 -10.67
CA GLY A 90 26.72 1.21 -9.82
C GLY A 90 25.31 1.06 -9.20
N PRO A 91 25.14 0.32 -8.08
CA PRO A 91 23.94 -0.47 -7.72
C PRO A 91 22.68 0.31 -7.28
N LEU A 92 22.48 1.56 -7.69
CA LEU A 92 21.19 2.25 -7.56
C LEU A 92 20.06 1.50 -8.31
N ALA A 93 20.42 0.68 -9.29
CA ALA A 93 19.51 -0.18 -10.04
C ALA A 93 18.91 -1.36 -9.24
N GLN A 94 19.29 -1.56 -7.97
CA GLN A 94 18.82 -2.67 -7.13
C GLN A 94 17.90 -2.21 -5.99
N THR A 95 17.39 -0.99 -6.04
CA THR A 95 16.50 -0.49 -4.99
C THR A 95 15.10 -1.09 -5.15
N ASN A 96 14.70 -1.95 -4.21
CA ASN A 96 13.35 -2.53 -4.21
C ASN A 96 12.38 -1.57 -3.50
N ILE A 97 11.83 -0.60 -4.24
CA ILE A 97 10.79 0.29 -3.73
C ILE A 97 9.43 -0.41 -3.89
N PRO A 98 8.67 -0.62 -2.80
CA PRO A 98 7.33 -1.20 -2.88
C PRO A 98 6.42 -0.36 -3.77
N ILE A 99 5.61 -0.97 -4.62
CA ILE A 99 4.70 -0.24 -5.51
C ILE A 99 3.48 0.22 -4.71
N CYS A 100 3.16 1.51 -4.75
CA CYS A 100 1.90 2.01 -4.23
C CYS A 100 0.77 1.83 -5.27
N HIS A 101 -0.17 0.92 -5.02
CA HIS A 101 -1.31 0.65 -5.91
C HIS A 101 -2.38 1.75 -5.90
N GLY A 102 -2.44 2.53 -4.82
CA GLY A 102 -3.23 3.74 -4.83
C GLY A 102 -3.43 4.39 -3.48
N PHE A 103 -4.30 5.40 -3.52
CA PHE A 103 -4.57 6.29 -2.40
C PHE A 103 -6.09 6.41 -2.22
N LEU A 104 -6.54 6.16 -1.00
CA LEU A 104 -7.93 6.31 -0.58
C LEU A 104 -8.06 7.62 0.20
N ARG A 105 -9.13 8.36 -0.07
CA ARG A 105 -9.54 9.57 0.64
C ARG A 105 -10.77 9.30 1.50
N PRO A 106 -11.03 10.08 2.55
CA PRO A 106 -12.28 10.00 3.30
C PRO A 106 -13.53 10.14 2.42
N THR A 107 -13.41 10.90 1.33
CA THR A 107 -14.47 11.21 0.36
C THR A 107 -14.76 10.07 -0.62
N ASP A 108 -13.95 9.02 -0.69
CA ASP A 108 -14.12 7.92 -1.65
C ASP A 108 -15.19 6.94 -1.16
N VAL A 109 -16.44 7.42 -1.12
CA VAL A 109 -17.61 6.73 -0.55
C VAL A 109 -17.85 5.33 -1.11
N ASP A 110 -17.51 5.09 -2.37
CA ASP A 110 -17.72 3.81 -3.05
C ASP A 110 -16.57 2.81 -2.82
N LYS A 111 -15.41 3.29 -2.37
CA LYS A 111 -14.17 2.49 -2.26
C LYS A 111 -13.92 1.96 -0.86
N TRP A 112 -14.40 2.66 0.17
CA TRP A 112 -14.27 2.26 1.56
C TRP A 112 -15.17 1.11 2.04
N PRO A 113 -16.43 0.96 1.58
CA PRO A 113 -17.32 -0.11 2.05
C PRO A 113 -16.73 -1.52 2.00
N PRO A 114 -15.98 -1.94 0.96
CA PRO A 114 -15.33 -3.25 0.97
C PRO A 114 -14.15 -3.37 1.95
N ILE A 115 -13.51 -2.26 2.33
CA ILE A 115 -12.28 -2.25 3.15
C ILE A 115 -12.59 -2.15 4.65
N LEU A 116 -13.59 -1.34 5.03
CA LEU A 116 -13.96 -1.12 6.45
C LEU A 116 -14.23 -2.42 7.23
N PRO A 117 -14.90 -3.46 6.65
CA PRO A 117 -15.12 -4.72 7.34
C PRO A 117 -13.85 -5.49 7.73
N TRP A 118 -12.70 -5.21 7.11
CA TRP A 118 -11.44 -5.87 7.49
C TRP A 118 -10.72 -5.19 8.64
N LEU A 119 -11.21 -4.03 9.07
CA LEU A 119 -10.68 -3.29 10.19
C LEU A 119 -11.52 -3.57 11.45
N PRO A 120 -10.97 -3.40 12.65
CA PRO A 120 -11.77 -3.53 13.86
C PRO A 120 -12.97 -2.57 13.85
N VAL A 121 -14.00 -2.91 14.63
CA VAL A 121 -15.18 -2.07 14.79
C VAL A 121 -14.77 -0.67 15.30
N GLY A 122 -15.40 0.36 14.75
CA GLY A 122 -15.20 1.76 15.14
C GLY A 122 -14.21 2.54 14.27
N TYR A 123 -13.47 1.88 13.39
CA TYR A 123 -12.65 2.58 12.41
C TYR A 123 -13.51 3.20 11.29
N THR A 124 -13.15 4.41 10.89
CA THR A 124 -13.86 5.18 9.87
C THR A 124 -12.98 5.44 8.65
N ARG A 125 -13.54 6.11 7.64
CA ARG A 125 -12.82 6.50 6.42
C ARG A 125 -11.78 7.56 6.76
N CYS A 126 -10.55 7.39 6.29
CA CYS A 126 -9.46 8.35 6.46
C CYS A 126 -8.68 8.49 5.14
N ASN A 127 -7.55 9.18 5.12
CA ASN A 127 -6.59 8.97 4.04
C ASN A 127 -5.89 7.63 4.26
N ALA A 128 -5.64 6.87 3.20
CA ALA A 128 -4.87 5.63 3.28
C ALA A 128 -4.10 5.34 1.99
N LEU A 129 -2.95 4.69 2.13
CA LEU A 129 -2.15 4.14 1.04
C LEU A 129 -2.31 2.64 0.98
N ILE A 130 -2.31 2.10 -0.24
CA ILE A 130 -2.32 0.67 -0.48
C ILE A 130 -1.01 0.25 -1.16
N PRO A 131 0.09 0.05 -0.40
CA PRO A 131 1.31 -0.50 -0.95
C PRO A 131 1.20 -2.01 -1.20
N SER A 132 1.87 -2.48 -2.25
CA SER A 132 2.25 -3.90 -2.37
C SER A 132 3.24 -4.24 -1.27
N LEU A 133 3.12 -5.40 -0.65
CA LEU A 133 4.26 -5.98 0.03
C LEU A 133 5.20 -6.54 -1.06
N PRO A 134 6.51 -6.24 -1.05
CA PRO A 134 7.45 -6.99 -1.87
C PRO A 134 7.33 -8.46 -1.50
N GLY A 135 7.30 -9.36 -2.49
CA GLY A 135 7.26 -10.80 -2.24
C GLY A 135 8.31 -11.20 -1.20
N LEU A 136 7.83 -11.73 -0.08
CA LEU A 136 8.62 -12.58 0.81
C LEU A 136 8.99 -13.87 0.06
#